data_AF-A0A519JJ81-F1
#
_entry.id   AF-A0A519JJ81-F1
#
_cell.length_a   1.000
_cell.length_b   1.000
_cell.length_c   1.000
_cell.angle_alpha   90.00
_cell.angle_beta   90.00
_cell.angle_gamma   90.00
#
_symmetry.space_group_name_H-M   'P 1'
#
loop_
_entity.id
_entity.type
_entity.pdbx_description
1 polymer ?
#
loop_
_entity_poly.entity_id
_entity_poly.type
_entity_poly.pdbx_seq_one_letter_code
_entity_poly.pdbx_strand_id
1 'polypeptide(L)' 'MKAFQIIFVLIAFPLWSQQSDFKTYFENGNGNQSATYDVTVAFYENLASHFPTVKIREMGLDDSGKPLH' A
#
# COMPACT_ATOMS: atom_id res chain seq x y z
N MET A 1 18.66 32.03 19.18
CA MET A 1 19.03 30.61 19.40
C MET A 1 17.80 29.69 19.40
N LYS A 2 16.76 29.96 20.20
CA LYS A 2 15.56 29.09 20.27
C LYS A 2 14.75 29.01 18.96
N ALA A 3 14.63 30.11 18.21
CA ALA A 3 13.95 30.10 16.91
C ALA A 3 14.63 29.20 15.85
N PHE A 4 15.96 29.12 15.88
CA PHE A 4 16.73 28.26 14.98
C PHE A 4 16.53 26.77 15.32
N GLN A 5 16.38 26.44 16.61
CA GLN A 5 16.05 25.09 17.06
C GLN A 5 14.64 24.66 16.63
N ILE A 6 13.65 25.57 16.65
CA ILE A 6 12.28 25.29 16.19
C ILE A 6 12.26 25.01 14.68
N ILE A 7 12.98 25.81 13.89
CA ILE A 7 13.08 25.62 12.43
C ILE A 7 13.76 24.27 12.11
N PHE A 8 14.82 23.91 12.84
CA PHE A 8 15.49 22.62 12.69
C PHE A 8 14.57 21.43 12.97
N VAL A 9 13.71 21.51 14.00
CA VAL A 9 12.73 20.46 14.32
C VAL A 9 11.65 20.34 13.25
N LEU A 10 11.16 21.46 12.71
CA LEU A 10 10.14 21.45 11.64
C LEU A 10 10.67 20.86 10.33
N ILE A 11 11.95 21.06 10.02
CA ILE A 11 12.61 20.51 8.81
C ILE A 11 12.93 19.01 8.96
N ALA A 12 13.15 18.51 10.17
CA ALA A 12 13.44 17.09 10.43
C ALA A 12 12.17 16.20 10.43
N PHE A 13 10.99 16.77 10.67
CA PHE A 13 9.72 16.03 10.72
C PHE A 13 9.35 15.20 9.47
N PRO A 14 9.56 15.65 8.21
CA PRO A 14 9.25 14.84 7.03
C PRO A 14 10.15 13.61 6.84
N LEU A 15 11.26 13.48 7.58
CA LEU A 15 12.14 12.30 7.51
C LEU A 15 11.51 11.04 8.14
N TRP A 16 10.40 11.20 8.88
CA TRP A 16 9.60 10.10 9.40
C TRP A 16 8.37 9.80 8.55
N SER A 17 8.32 10.23 7.27
CA SER A 17 7.25 9.79 6.38
C SER A 17 7.21 8.27 6.36
N GLN A 18 6.07 7.68 6.74
CA GLN A 18 5.90 6.24 6.78
C GLN A 18 6.09 5.67 5.36
N GLN A 19 7.15 4.89 5.19
CA GLN A 19 7.29 4.02 4.03
C GLN A 19 6.34 2.85 4.23
N SER A 20 5.13 2.92 3.68
CA SER A 20 4.26 1.75 3.59
C SER A 20 4.95 0.72 2.69
N ASP A 21 5.28 -0.45 3.25
CA ASP A 21 5.96 -1.54 2.56
C ASP A 21 4.94 -2.30 1.72
N PHE A 22 4.92 -2.05 0.40
CA PHE A 22 4.03 -2.71 -0.56
C PHE A 22 4.68 -3.94 -1.22
N LYS A 23 5.45 -4.72 -0.46
CA LYS A 23 5.91 -6.02 -0.97
C LYS A 23 4.73 -6.94 -1.24
N THR A 24 4.75 -7.52 -2.42
CA THR A 24 3.81 -8.57 -2.82
C THR A 24 4.04 -9.84 -2.02
N TYR A 25 3.05 -10.74 -2.03
CA TYR A 25 3.19 -12.07 -1.42
C TYR A 25 4.37 -12.86 -2.00
N PHE A 26 4.65 -12.68 -3.30
CA PHE A 26 5.78 -13.28 -3.99
C PHE A 26 7.13 -12.80 -3.42
N GLU A 27 7.29 -11.49 -3.24
CA GLU A 27 8.52 -10.89 -2.72
C GLU A 27 8.76 -11.25 -1.24
N ASN A 28 7.69 -11.31 -0.45
CA ASN A 28 7.78 -11.78 0.94
C ASN A 28 8.09 -13.28 1.04
N GLY A 29 7.69 -14.06 0.04
CA GLY A 29 7.92 -15.50 -0.06
C GLY A 29 9.21 -15.90 -0.77
N ASN A 30 10.24 -15.04 -0.80
CA ASN A 30 11.52 -15.34 -1.48
C ASN A 30 11.35 -15.75 -2.96
N GLY A 31 10.32 -15.21 -3.63
CA GLY A 31 10.05 -15.45 -5.04
C GLY A 31 9.57 -16.86 -5.40
N ASN A 32 9.04 -17.63 -4.43
CA ASN A 32 8.58 -19.01 -4.69
C ASN A 32 7.12 -19.28 -4.28
N GLN A 33 6.35 -18.23 -3.96
CA GLN A 33 4.96 -18.34 -3.55
C GLN A 33 4.06 -17.45 -4.42
N SER A 34 2.79 -17.83 -4.53
CA SER A 34 1.75 -17.05 -5.20
C SER A 34 0.63 -16.71 -4.21
N ALA A 35 0.08 -15.50 -4.34
CA ALA A 35 -1.02 -15.06 -3.50
C ALA A 35 -2.31 -15.82 -3.83
N THR A 36 -3.18 -15.98 -2.84
CA THR A 36 -4.58 -16.34 -3.09
C THR A 36 -5.35 -15.14 -3.63
N TYR A 37 -6.57 -15.38 -4.13
CA TYR A 37 -7.47 -14.30 -4.54
C TYR A 37 -7.64 -13.25 -3.43
N ASP A 38 -7.97 -13.67 -2.21
CA ASP A 38 -8.28 -12.74 -1.11
C ASP A 38 -7.05 -11.92 -0.70
N VAL A 39 -5.86 -12.54 -0.71
CA VAL A 39 -4.58 -11.85 -0.46
C VAL A 39 -4.29 -10.82 -1.55
N THR A 40 -4.61 -11.14 -2.80
CA THR A 40 -4.39 -10.23 -3.95
C THR A 40 -5.31 -9.01 -3.86
N VAL A 41 -6.59 -9.23 -3.59
CA VAL A 41 -7.57 -8.14 -3.43
C VAL A 41 -7.15 -7.22 -2.28
N ALA A 42 -6.86 -7.79 -1.11
CA ALA A 42 -6.45 -7.01 0.07
C ALA A 42 -5.18 -6.17 -0.18
N PHE A 43 -4.22 -6.69 -0.94
CA PHE A 43 -3.01 -5.95 -1.31
C PHE A 43 -3.35 -4.69 -2.13
N TYR A 44 -4.17 -4.83 -3.17
CA TYR A 44 -4.51 -3.68 -4.02
C TYR A 44 -5.46 -2.71 -3.30
N GLU A 45 -6.35 -3.16 -2.41
CA GLU A 45 -7.18 -2.27 -1.60
C GLU A 45 -6.33 -1.41 -0.68
N ASN A 46 -5.33 -2.01 -0.04
CA ASN A 46 -4.35 -1.28 0.76
C ASN A 46 -3.53 -0.30 -0.09
N LEU A 47 -3.15 -0.70 -1.31
CA LEU A 47 -2.47 0.19 -2.24
C LEU A 47 -3.34 1.42 -2.60
N ALA A 48 -4.61 1.18 -2.96
CA ALA A 48 -5.56 2.23 -3.29
C ALA A 48 -5.84 3.18 -2.11
N SER A 49 -5.81 2.68 -0.87
CA SER A 49 -6.01 3.54 0.31
C SER A 49 -4.86 4.51 0.58
N HIS A 50 -3.65 4.22 0.08
CA HIS A 50 -2.46 5.07 0.28
C HIS A 50 -2.15 5.95 -0.93
N PHE A 51 -2.60 5.57 -2.13
CA PHE A 51 -2.34 6.30 -3.36
C PHE A 51 -3.66 6.76 -4.00
N PRO A 52 -4.02 8.06 -3.89
CA PRO A 52 -5.26 8.60 -4.47
C PRO A 52 -5.39 8.44 -6.00
N THR A 53 -4.28 8.14 -6.68
CA THR A 53 -4.21 7.88 -8.12
C THR A 53 -4.61 6.44 -8.49
N VAL A 54 -4.57 5.51 -7.53
CA VAL A 54 -4.94 4.10 -7.71
C VAL A 54 -6.41 3.93 -7.36
N LYS A 55 -7.15 3.22 -8.22
CA LYS A 55 -8.59 2.98 -8.05
C LYS A 55 -8.91 1.51 -8.32
N ILE A 56 -9.58 0.86 -7.38
CA ILE A 56 -10.22 -0.44 -7.54
C ILE A 56 -11.66 -0.23 -7.98
N ARG A 57 -12.18 -1.10 -8.85
CA ARG A 57 -13.56 -1.02 -9.35
C ARG A 57 -14.16 -2.40 -9.48
N GLU A 58 -15.20 -2.66 -8.68
CA GLU A 58 -15.99 -3.86 -8.84
C GLU A 58 -16.85 -3.79 -10.12
N MET A 59 -16.74 -4.78 -11.01
CA MET A 59 -17.39 -4.79 -12.33
C MET A 59 -18.39 -5.94 -12.55
N GLY A 60 -18.47 -6.91 -11.64
CA GLY A 60 -19.34 -8.09 -11.78
C GLY A 60 -18.72 -9.31 -11.11
N LEU A 61 -19.21 -10.51 -11.43
CA LEU A 61 -18.65 -11.78 -10.93
C LEU A 61 -17.81 -12.47 -12.01
N ASP A 62 -16.77 -13.18 -11.59
CA ASP A 62 -16.02 -14.12 -12.42
C ASP A 62 -16.75 -15.47 -12.58
N ASP A 63 -16.14 -16.41 -13.30
CA ASP A 63 -16.66 -17.75 -13.53
C ASP A 63 -16.76 -18.62 -12.26
N SER A 64 -16.07 -18.20 -11.20
CA SER A 64 -16.02 -18.82 -9.89
C SER A 64 -16.97 -18.14 -8.88
N GLY A 65 -17.73 -17.14 -9.32
CA GLY A 65 -18.67 -16.38 -8.50
C GLY A 65 -18.02 -15.36 -7.56
N LYS A 66 -16.75 -15.01 -7.77
CA LYS A 66 -16.06 -13.96 -7.01
C LYS A 66 -16.14 -12.61 -7.71
N PRO A 67 -16.14 -11.48 -7.00
CA PRO A 67 -16.20 -10.18 -7.67
C PRO A 67 -14.94 -9.84 -8.48
N LEU A 68 -15.11 -9.25 -9.65
CA LEU A 68 -14.04 -8.66 -10.45
C LEU A 68 -13.73 -7.27 -9.90
N HIS A 69 -12.62 -7.13 -9.17
CA HIS A 69 -12.15 -5.88 -8.53
C HIS A 69 -11.27 -5.02 -9.46
#